data_AF-K2CLZ9-F1
#
_entry.id   AF-K2CLZ9-F1
#
_cell.length_a   1.000
_cell.length_b   1.000
_cell.length_c   1.000
_cell.angle_alpha   90.00
_cell.angle_beta   90.00
_cell.angle_gamma   90.00
#
_symmetry.space_group_name_H-M   'P 1'
#
loop_
_entity.id
_entity.type
_entity.pdbx_description
1 polymer ?
#
loop_
_entity_poly.entity_id
_entity_poly.type
_entity_poly.pdbx_seq_one_letter_code
_entity_poly.pdbx_strand_id
1 'polypeptide(L)'
;MQNLFLLILILYLLFLIRPALSGQLGGIFKTTQVPMEYLELREFITNQPEYFRTIWIPQSSKYSFYSSNYPLISGTGLLGNYSIDTVAKELSKDSSRAVLEQASVRYIIVPYDHDGVIFLTDRMYDEKKYLKTISEIEKVSYVKEVEGFGKIKVFEVPNSKDHFFGTRQELDISWVKKSSSEYSLSIKNARKGEVLVFSENFDKNWEASNVKLTYFQESIPYNKFFNSFILPADGEYPIRVYYKPQNLVKKGIIISLMGVAIIVIISVYSLIKLRNGRKT
;
A
#
# COMPACT_ATOMS: atom_id res chain seq x y z
N MET A 1 50.94 -0.50 19.16
CA MET A 1 50.44 0.40 18.09
C MET A 1 49.03 0.03 17.64
N GLN A 2 48.79 -1.18 17.11
CA GLN A 2 47.47 -1.60 16.61
C GLN A 2 46.34 -1.59 17.67
N ASN A 3 46.61 -2.07 18.89
CA ASN A 3 45.62 -2.08 19.97
C ASN A 3 45.28 -0.66 20.48
N LEU A 4 46.25 0.27 20.44
CA LEU A 4 46.03 1.66 20.82
C LEU A 4 45.18 2.39 19.78
N PHE A 5 45.45 2.15 18.49
CA PHE A 5 44.64 2.67 17.39
C PHE A 5 43.18 2.19 17.49
N LEU A 6 42.96 0.90 17.73
CA LEU A 6 41.61 0.34 17.91
C LEU A 6 40.88 0.97 19.11
N LEU A 7 41.57 1.16 20.24
CA LEU A 7 40.99 1.82 21.42
C LEU A 7 40.55 3.26 21.11
N ILE A 8 41.42 4.05 20.47
CA ILE A 8 41.12 5.43 20.08
C ILE A 8 39.95 5.47 19.09
N LEU A 9 39.92 4.57 18.11
CA LEU A 9 38.83 4.46 17.14
C LEU A 9 37.50 4.15 17.84
N ILE A 10 37.47 3.21 18.79
CA ILE A 10 36.27 2.88 19.55
C ILE A 10 35.79 4.09 20.36
N LEU A 11 36.69 4.79 21.06
CA LEU A 11 36.34 5.99 21.83
C LEU A 11 35.80 7.12 20.93
N TYR A 12 36.40 7.29 19.74
CA TYR A 12 35.92 8.24 18.74
C TYR A 12 34.52 7.88 18.23
N LEU A 13 34.26 6.60 17.93
CA LEU A 13 32.93 6.13 17.51
C LEU A 13 31.90 6.33 18.63
N LEU A 14 32.25 6.04 19.89
CA LEU A 14 31.39 6.30 21.05
C LEU A 14 31.08 7.80 21.21
N PHE A 15 32.06 8.67 20.97
CA PHE A 15 31.87 10.12 20.96
C PHE A 15 30.90 10.57 19.85
N LEU A 16 31.03 10.01 18.64
CA LEU A 16 30.12 10.31 17.52
C LEU A 16 28.67 9.89 17.78
N ILE A 17 28.44 8.74 18.42
CA ILE A 17 27.07 8.26 18.72
C ILE A 17 26.47 8.87 20.00
N ARG A 18 27.22 9.67 20.76
CA ARG A 18 26.76 10.26 22.02
C ARG A 18 25.40 10.97 21.88
N PRO A 19 25.12 11.81 20.85
CA PRO A 19 23.81 12.45 20.69
C PRO A 19 22.65 11.45 20.51
N ALA A 20 22.93 10.29 19.91
CA ALA A 20 21.95 9.19 19.79
C ALA A 20 21.66 8.54 21.13
N LEU A 21 22.71 8.28 21.93
CA LEU A 21 22.57 7.69 23.26
C LEU A 21 21.93 8.65 24.27
N SER A 22 22.15 9.96 24.15
CA SER A 22 21.59 10.97 25.04
C SER A 22 20.19 11.46 24.65
N GLY A 23 19.60 10.92 23.58
CA GLY A 23 18.30 11.37 23.06
C GLY A 23 18.31 12.81 22.53
N GLN A 24 19.49 13.35 22.24
CA GLN A 24 19.69 14.72 21.73
C GLN A 24 19.67 14.78 20.20
N LEU A 25 19.29 13.70 19.52
CA LEU A 25 19.11 13.73 18.06
C LEU A 25 17.97 14.68 17.70
N GLY A 26 18.31 15.77 17.03
CA GLY A 26 17.35 16.72 16.49
C GLY A 26 16.79 16.31 15.13
N GLY A 27 16.05 17.23 14.50
CA GLY A 27 15.49 17.02 13.17
C GLY A 27 14.51 15.84 13.12
N ILE A 28 14.68 14.97 12.13
CA ILE A 28 13.78 13.82 11.86
C ILE A 28 13.80 12.73 12.93
N PHE A 29 14.81 12.74 13.83
CA PHE A 29 14.93 11.76 14.90
C PHE A 29 14.25 12.22 16.20
N LYS A 30 13.71 13.45 16.22
CA LYS A 30 12.93 13.92 17.34
C LYS A 30 11.63 13.12 17.43
N THR A 31 11.38 12.53 18.59
CA THR A 31 10.09 11.86 18.85
C THR A 31 8.98 12.92 18.78
N THR A 32 7.97 12.65 17.96
CA THR A 32 6.78 13.48 17.80
C THR A 32 5.56 12.66 18.18
N GLN A 33 4.59 13.30 18.83
CA GLN A 33 3.30 12.67 19.10
C GLN A 33 2.44 12.76 17.83
N VAL A 34 1.71 11.68 17.54
CA VAL A 34 0.74 11.67 16.44
C VAL A 34 -0.39 12.63 16.81
N PRO A 35 -0.78 13.58 15.94
CA PRO A 35 -1.90 14.48 16.23
C PRO A 35 -3.20 13.70 16.41
N MET A 36 -4.08 14.18 17.30
CA MET A 36 -5.29 13.46 17.71
C MET A 36 -6.22 13.19 16.52
N GLU A 37 -6.32 14.12 15.57
CA GLU A 37 -7.17 14.01 14.38
C GLU A 37 -6.82 12.77 13.54
N TYR A 38 -5.53 12.38 13.49
CA TYR A 38 -5.09 11.17 12.80
C TYR A 38 -5.42 9.90 13.57
N LEU A 39 -5.48 9.95 14.90
CA LEU A 39 -5.90 8.82 15.73
C LEU A 39 -7.41 8.58 15.60
N GLU A 40 -8.20 9.66 15.64
CA GLU A 40 -9.65 9.63 15.41
C GLU A 40 -10.00 9.08 14.02
N LEU A 41 -9.33 9.58 12.98
CA LEU A 41 -9.50 9.07 11.61
C LEU A 41 -9.13 7.59 11.51
N ARG A 42 -8.01 7.18 12.14
CA ARG A 42 -7.61 5.76 12.16
C ARG A 42 -8.68 4.90 12.80
N GLU A 43 -9.20 5.30 13.96
CA GLU A 43 -10.23 4.56 14.67
C GLU A 43 -11.49 4.42 13.81
N PHE A 44 -11.94 5.51 13.19
CA PHE A 44 -13.06 5.51 12.24
C PHE A 44 -12.86 4.54 11.07
N ILE A 45 -11.66 4.50 10.48
CA ILE A 45 -11.35 3.59 9.38
C ILE A 45 -11.34 2.13 9.87
N THR A 46 -10.72 1.85 11.02
CA THR A 46 -10.58 0.47 11.52
C THR A 46 -11.85 -0.13 12.11
N ASN A 47 -12.83 0.70 12.48
CA ASN A 47 -14.12 0.25 12.98
C ASN A 47 -15.05 -0.27 11.86
N GLN A 48 -14.65 -0.13 10.59
CA GLN A 48 -15.42 -0.60 9.44
C GLN A 48 -14.86 -1.96 8.98
N PRO A 49 -15.65 -3.04 8.95
CA PRO A 49 -15.14 -4.38 8.68
C PRO A 49 -14.78 -4.60 7.20
N GLU A 50 -15.34 -3.81 6.28
CA GLU A 50 -15.16 -3.99 4.84
C GLU A 50 -13.78 -3.49 4.38
N TYR A 51 -13.28 -4.11 3.31
CA TYR A 51 -12.11 -3.59 2.61
C TYR A 51 -12.47 -2.33 1.84
N PHE A 52 -11.60 -1.32 1.94
CA PHE A 52 -11.63 -0.16 1.06
C PHE A 52 -10.29 0.56 1.08
N ARG A 53 -10.10 1.45 0.12
CA ARG A 53 -8.93 2.30 0.02
C ARG A 53 -9.29 3.73 0.37
N THR A 54 -8.30 4.43 0.89
CA THR A 54 -8.35 5.88 1.09
C THR A 54 -7.43 6.55 0.09
N ILE A 55 -7.91 7.61 -0.56
CA ILE A 55 -7.08 8.45 -1.44
C ILE A 55 -6.77 9.77 -0.73
N TRP A 56 -5.51 10.15 -0.68
CA TRP A 56 -5.06 11.36 0.02
C TRP A 56 -4.69 12.46 -0.97
N ILE A 57 -5.32 13.63 -0.84
CA ILE A 57 -5.17 14.76 -1.74
C ILE A 57 -4.66 15.98 -0.95
N PRO A 58 -3.59 16.67 -1.40
CA PRO A 58 -2.82 16.38 -2.62
C PRO A 58 -1.87 15.19 -2.46
N GLN A 59 -1.48 14.87 -1.22
CA GLN A 59 -0.63 13.73 -0.85
C GLN A 59 -0.91 13.31 0.59
N SER A 60 -0.45 12.13 1.00
CA SER A 60 -0.55 11.65 2.37
C SER A 60 0.40 12.38 3.32
N SER A 61 -0.01 12.54 4.57
CA SER A 61 0.87 12.91 5.68
C SER A 61 1.69 11.72 6.19
N LYS A 62 2.80 11.98 6.89
CA LYS A 62 3.57 10.93 7.60
C LYS A 62 2.78 10.26 8.73
N TYR A 63 1.70 10.89 9.19
CA TYR A 63 0.78 10.36 10.21
C TYR A 63 -0.40 9.57 9.61
N SER A 64 -0.48 9.45 8.28
CA SER A 64 -1.59 8.77 7.61
C SER A 64 -1.62 7.29 7.95
N PHE A 65 -2.83 6.76 8.15
CA PHE A 65 -3.01 5.36 8.45
C PHE A 65 -2.94 4.49 7.19
N TYR A 66 -2.32 3.31 7.32
CA TYR A 66 -2.22 2.30 6.28
C TYR A 66 -2.34 0.91 6.89
N SER A 67 -3.10 0.02 6.23
CA SER A 67 -3.04 -1.41 6.51
C SER A 67 -3.35 -2.23 5.26
N SER A 68 -3.24 -3.55 5.35
CA SER A 68 -3.63 -4.45 4.26
C SER A 68 -5.13 -4.39 3.91
N ASN A 69 -5.99 -4.08 4.88
CA ASN A 69 -7.45 -3.97 4.68
C ASN A 69 -7.89 -2.56 4.33
N TYR A 70 -7.08 -1.56 4.71
CA TYR A 70 -7.30 -0.15 4.42
C TYR A 70 -6.08 0.46 3.72
N PRO A 71 -5.81 0.10 2.45
CA PRO A 71 -4.67 0.66 1.74
C PRO A 71 -4.83 2.17 1.52
N LEU A 72 -3.68 2.84 1.53
CA LEU A 72 -3.54 4.25 1.25
C LEU A 72 -3.06 4.42 -0.19
N ILE A 73 -3.68 5.35 -0.90
CA ILE A 73 -3.27 5.78 -2.24
C ILE A 73 -3.03 7.29 -2.22
N SER A 74 -1.91 7.73 -2.80
CA SER A 74 -1.70 9.16 -3.07
C SER A 74 -2.59 9.62 -4.21
N GLY A 75 -3.16 10.82 -4.15
CA GLY A 75 -4.02 11.38 -5.18
C GLY A 75 -3.42 11.29 -6.59
N THR A 76 -2.10 11.50 -6.71
CA THR A 76 -1.39 11.44 -7.99
C THR A 76 -1.31 10.03 -8.59
N GLY A 77 -1.43 8.99 -7.76
CA GLY A 77 -1.38 7.59 -8.20
C GLY A 77 -2.62 7.16 -9.01
N LEU A 78 -3.77 7.78 -8.77
CA LEU A 78 -5.03 7.44 -9.48
C LEU A 78 -5.50 8.55 -10.43
N LEU A 79 -5.39 9.82 -10.03
CA LEU A 79 -5.88 10.95 -10.82
C LEU A 79 -4.84 11.46 -11.84
N GLY A 80 -3.62 10.91 -11.82
CA GLY A 80 -2.51 11.38 -12.63
C GLY A 80 -1.95 12.72 -12.14
N ASN A 81 -1.38 13.50 -13.05
CA ASN A 81 -0.87 14.83 -12.73
C ASN A 81 -2.03 15.83 -12.68
N TYR A 82 -2.34 16.35 -11.49
CA TYR A 82 -3.31 17.41 -11.25
C TYR A 82 -2.70 18.51 -10.37
N SER A 83 -3.28 19.70 -10.43
CA SER A 83 -3.02 20.77 -9.46
C SER A 83 -4.22 20.96 -8.54
N ILE A 84 -4.04 21.75 -7.48
CA ILE A 84 -5.15 22.14 -6.59
C ILE A 84 -6.29 22.76 -7.41
N ASP A 85 -6.00 23.58 -8.41
CA ASP A 85 -7.00 24.22 -9.29
C ASP A 85 -7.77 23.24 -10.16
N THR A 86 -7.16 22.11 -10.53
CA THR A 86 -7.77 21.15 -11.45
C THR A 86 -8.36 19.94 -10.72
N VAL A 87 -8.17 19.80 -9.41
CA VAL A 87 -8.62 18.60 -8.68
C VAL A 87 -10.13 18.39 -8.79
N ALA A 88 -10.94 19.45 -8.67
CA ALA A 88 -12.38 19.40 -8.86
C ALA A 88 -12.74 18.89 -10.25
N LYS A 89 -12.08 19.45 -11.28
CA LYS A 89 -12.29 19.09 -12.68
C LYS A 89 -11.91 17.64 -12.94
N GLU A 90 -10.81 17.17 -12.37
CA GLU A 90 -10.36 15.78 -12.51
C GLU A 90 -11.28 14.80 -11.80
N LEU A 91 -11.70 15.09 -10.57
CA LEU A 91 -12.66 14.28 -9.82
C LEU A 91 -14.04 14.25 -10.48
N SER A 92 -14.50 15.37 -11.02
CA SER A 92 -15.83 15.48 -11.65
C SER A 92 -15.96 14.73 -12.98
N LYS A 93 -14.89 14.16 -13.54
CA LYS A 93 -14.99 13.31 -14.73
C LYS A 93 -15.67 11.99 -14.37
N ASP A 94 -16.67 11.58 -15.16
CA ASP A 94 -17.32 10.27 -15.01
C ASP A 94 -16.32 9.11 -15.05
N SER A 95 -15.26 9.23 -15.86
CA SER A 95 -14.16 8.26 -15.91
C SER A 95 -13.42 8.17 -14.57
N SER A 96 -13.15 9.30 -13.92
CA SER A 96 -12.45 9.34 -12.63
C SER A 96 -13.32 8.75 -11.53
N ARG A 97 -14.61 9.09 -11.51
CA ARG A 97 -15.57 8.48 -10.61
C ARG A 97 -15.60 6.96 -10.75
N ALA A 98 -15.75 6.45 -11.98
CA ALA A 98 -15.77 5.00 -12.23
C ALA A 98 -14.46 4.32 -11.82
N VAL A 99 -13.31 4.97 -12.05
CA VAL A 99 -12.00 4.46 -11.59
C VAL A 99 -11.91 4.44 -10.08
N LEU A 100 -12.37 5.48 -9.36
CA LEU A 100 -12.37 5.50 -7.89
C LEU A 100 -13.26 4.38 -7.32
N GLU A 101 -14.47 4.23 -7.86
CA GLU A 101 -15.41 3.18 -7.45
C GLU A 101 -14.80 1.78 -7.67
N GLN A 102 -14.21 1.52 -8.85
CA GLN A 102 -13.60 0.23 -9.19
C GLN A 102 -12.23 -0.01 -8.52
N ALA A 103 -11.54 1.05 -8.10
CA ALA A 103 -10.33 0.97 -7.28
C ALA A 103 -10.65 0.79 -5.78
N SER A 104 -11.88 0.46 -5.43
CA SER A 104 -12.32 0.29 -4.04
C SER A 104 -12.05 1.51 -3.17
N VAL A 105 -12.01 2.72 -3.75
CA VAL A 105 -11.80 3.95 -2.98
C VAL A 105 -13.12 4.33 -2.34
N ARG A 106 -13.15 4.39 -1.01
CA ARG A 106 -14.33 4.80 -0.24
C ARG A 106 -14.21 6.22 0.29
N TYR A 107 -13.00 6.68 0.59
CA TYR A 107 -12.78 8.01 1.15
C TYR A 107 -11.70 8.77 0.41
N ILE A 108 -11.99 10.04 0.10
CA ILE A 108 -11.02 11.07 -0.30
C ILE A 108 -10.69 11.87 0.96
N ILE A 109 -9.40 12.00 1.27
CA ILE A 109 -8.93 12.62 2.51
C ILE A 109 -8.03 13.80 2.18
N VAL A 110 -8.37 14.97 2.72
CA VAL A 110 -7.49 16.14 2.74
C VAL A 110 -6.80 16.20 4.11
N PRO A 111 -5.47 16.02 4.17
CA PRO A 111 -4.75 15.91 5.43
C PRO A 111 -4.70 17.24 6.18
N TYR A 112 -4.70 17.15 7.51
CA TYR A 112 -4.22 18.24 8.35
C TYR A 112 -2.68 18.30 8.28
N ASP A 113 -2.14 19.39 7.74
CA ASP A 113 -0.70 19.60 7.57
C ASP A 113 -0.03 20.14 8.84
N HIS A 114 0.04 19.29 9.88
CA HIS A 114 0.62 19.66 11.18
C HIS A 114 2.07 20.15 11.10
N ASP A 115 2.87 19.55 10.21
CA ASP A 115 4.29 19.89 10.06
C ASP A 115 4.54 20.99 9.01
N GLY A 116 3.50 21.42 8.27
CA GLY A 116 3.60 22.45 7.24
C GLY A 116 4.43 22.03 6.03
N VAL A 117 4.28 20.79 5.55
CA VAL A 117 5.08 20.19 4.45
C VAL A 117 4.26 19.80 3.22
N ILE A 118 2.94 19.91 3.29
CA ILE A 118 2.01 19.45 2.25
C ILE A 118 1.53 20.62 1.40
N PHE A 119 0.97 21.66 2.04
CA PHE A 119 0.40 22.80 1.34
C PHE A 119 1.40 23.94 1.32
N LEU A 120 2.30 23.94 0.34
CA LEU A 120 3.44 24.86 0.31
C LEU A 120 3.32 25.94 -0.77
N THR A 121 3.67 27.17 -0.44
CA THR A 121 4.00 28.27 -1.38
C THR A 121 5.37 28.80 -1.00
N ASP A 122 6.31 28.82 -1.94
CA ASP A 122 7.71 29.19 -1.69
C ASP A 122 8.33 28.47 -0.48
N ARG A 123 8.05 27.16 -0.35
CA ARG A 123 8.50 26.26 0.72
C ARG A 123 7.96 26.58 2.12
N MET A 124 6.97 27.46 2.22
CA MET A 124 6.27 27.79 3.46
C MET A 124 4.83 27.29 3.41
N TYR A 125 4.30 26.86 4.55
CA TYR A 125 2.90 26.46 4.66
C TYR A 125 1.97 27.59 4.22
N ASP A 126 0.98 27.24 3.40
CA ASP A 126 -0.02 28.13 2.82
C ASP A 126 -1.42 27.58 3.08
N GLU A 127 -2.07 28.14 4.10
CA GLU A 127 -3.44 27.80 4.48
C GLU A 127 -4.45 28.04 3.34
N LYS A 128 -4.19 29.00 2.43
CA LYS A 128 -5.08 29.24 1.29
C LYS A 128 -5.11 28.05 0.35
N LYS A 129 -3.98 27.35 0.18
CA LYS A 129 -3.93 26.12 -0.63
C LYS A 129 -4.74 25.00 0.01
N TYR A 130 -4.62 24.82 1.32
CA TYR A 130 -5.42 23.85 2.08
C TYR A 130 -6.93 24.13 1.94
N LEU A 131 -7.37 25.35 2.24
CA LEU A 131 -8.78 25.75 2.12
C LEU A 131 -9.29 25.65 0.68
N LYS A 132 -8.44 26.01 -0.29
CA LYS A 132 -8.79 25.88 -1.71
C LYS A 132 -8.99 24.42 -2.10
N THR A 133 -8.10 23.52 -1.70
CA THR A 133 -8.26 22.07 -1.97
C THR A 133 -9.60 21.56 -1.44
N ILE A 134 -9.98 21.94 -0.22
CA ILE A 134 -11.29 21.58 0.36
C ILE A 134 -12.42 22.12 -0.51
N SER A 135 -12.41 23.42 -0.80
CA SER A 135 -13.46 24.06 -1.60
C SER A 135 -13.59 23.51 -3.02
N GLU A 136 -12.50 22.99 -3.61
CA GLU A 136 -12.53 22.34 -4.92
C GLU A 136 -13.16 20.95 -4.84
N ILE A 137 -12.87 20.18 -3.79
CA ILE A 137 -13.48 18.85 -3.60
C ILE A 137 -14.97 18.97 -3.26
N GLU A 138 -15.36 19.97 -2.47
CA GLU A 138 -16.77 20.26 -2.12
C GLU A 138 -17.65 20.56 -3.35
N LYS A 139 -17.06 21.05 -4.46
CA LYS A 139 -17.79 21.27 -5.72
C LYS A 139 -18.15 19.96 -6.44
N VAL A 140 -17.53 18.84 -6.08
CA VAL A 140 -17.75 17.55 -6.72
C VAL A 140 -19.08 16.97 -6.23
N SER A 141 -20.08 16.93 -7.10
CA SER A 141 -21.47 16.66 -6.71
C SER A 141 -21.75 15.27 -6.12
N TYR A 142 -20.91 14.28 -6.42
CA TYR A 142 -21.14 12.90 -5.98
C TYR A 142 -20.49 12.55 -4.64
N VAL A 143 -19.55 13.37 -4.14
CA VAL A 143 -18.89 13.11 -2.85
C VAL A 143 -19.64 13.82 -1.72
N LYS A 144 -19.56 13.26 -0.51
CA LYS A 144 -20.20 13.83 0.68
C LYS A 144 -19.19 13.94 1.80
N GLU A 145 -19.11 15.10 2.46
CA GLU A 145 -18.25 15.25 3.62
C GLU A 145 -18.74 14.35 4.77
N VAL A 146 -17.80 13.69 5.43
CA VAL A 146 -17.98 13.00 6.71
C VAL A 146 -17.30 13.85 7.77
N GLU A 147 -18.11 14.42 8.65
CA GLU A 147 -17.65 15.28 9.74
C GLU A 147 -17.00 14.47 10.88
N GLY A 148 -16.28 15.16 11.77
CA GLY A 148 -15.77 14.58 13.03
C GLY A 148 -14.26 14.39 13.11
N PHE A 149 -13.47 14.90 12.16
CA PHE A 149 -12.01 14.70 12.11
C PHE A 149 -11.21 16.01 12.24
N GLY A 150 -11.79 17.03 12.88
CA GLY A 150 -11.15 18.33 13.12
C GLY A 150 -10.67 19.00 11.84
N LYS A 151 -9.35 19.15 11.71
CA LYS A 151 -8.69 19.75 10.53
C LYS A 151 -8.40 18.76 9.40
N ILE A 152 -8.77 17.50 9.55
CA ILE A 152 -8.76 16.55 8.43
C ILE A 152 -10.14 16.61 7.78
N LYS A 153 -10.20 16.75 6.46
CA LYS A 153 -11.47 16.65 5.73
C LYS A 153 -11.57 15.30 5.05
N VAL A 154 -12.71 14.65 5.22
CA VAL A 154 -12.99 13.32 4.70
C VAL A 154 -14.23 13.40 3.84
N PHE A 155 -14.14 12.91 2.61
CA PHE A 155 -15.25 12.88 1.66
C PHE A 155 -15.52 11.44 1.23
N GLU A 156 -16.74 10.96 1.42
CA GLU A 156 -17.17 9.63 1.00
C GLU A 156 -17.43 9.58 -0.51
N VAL A 157 -16.88 8.55 -1.16
CA VAL A 157 -17.16 8.17 -2.54
C VAL A 157 -18.28 7.12 -2.53
N PRO A 158 -19.43 7.39 -3.17
CA PRO A 158 -20.55 6.47 -3.18
C PRO A 158 -20.22 5.24 -4.02
N ASN A 159 -20.91 4.12 -3.74
CA ASN A 159 -20.87 2.90 -4.54
C ASN A 159 -19.46 2.28 -4.76
N SER A 160 -18.54 2.51 -3.83
CA SER A 160 -17.22 1.87 -3.85
C SER A 160 -17.35 0.35 -3.94
N LYS A 161 -16.59 -0.27 -4.84
CA LYS A 161 -16.59 -1.73 -5.04
C LYS A 161 -15.65 -2.41 -4.05
N ASP A 162 -15.97 -3.63 -3.66
CA ASP A 162 -15.05 -4.47 -2.88
C ASP A 162 -13.76 -4.78 -3.69
N HIS A 163 -12.76 -5.38 -3.03
CA HIS A 163 -11.47 -5.75 -3.64
C HIS A 163 -11.62 -6.69 -4.83
N PHE A 164 -12.67 -7.53 -4.77
CA PHE A 164 -13.11 -8.39 -5.85
C PHE A 164 -14.59 -8.12 -6.11
N PHE A 165 -14.95 -7.92 -7.38
CA PHE A 165 -16.34 -7.70 -7.76
C PHE A 165 -16.68 -8.32 -9.10
N GLY A 166 -17.96 -8.67 -9.28
CA GLY A 166 -18.51 -9.14 -10.53
C GLY A 166 -18.94 -8.00 -11.44
N THR A 167 -18.94 -8.27 -12.74
CA THR A 167 -19.59 -7.38 -13.72
C THR A 167 -21.11 -7.47 -13.68
N ARG A 168 -21.69 -8.53 -13.10
CA ARG A 168 -23.12 -8.63 -12.81
C ARG A 168 -23.38 -8.51 -11.31
N GLN A 169 -24.58 -8.03 -10.96
CA GLN A 169 -24.98 -7.77 -9.58
C GLN A 169 -25.25 -9.03 -8.76
N GLU A 170 -25.52 -10.16 -9.41
CA GLU A 170 -25.94 -11.41 -8.76
C GLU A 170 -24.76 -12.23 -8.22
N LEU A 171 -23.54 -11.91 -8.66
CA LEU A 171 -22.33 -12.63 -8.29
C LEU A 171 -21.93 -12.31 -6.84
N ASP A 172 -21.99 -13.32 -5.98
CA ASP A 172 -21.56 -13.21 -4.59
C ASP A 172 -20.12 -13.71 -4.45
N ILE A 173 -19.25 -12.86 -3.91
CA ILE A 173 -17.83 -13.10 -3.78
C ILE A 173 -17.44 -12.87 -2.32
N SER A 174 -16.93 -13.91 -1.69
CA SER A 174 -16.22 -13.79 -0.41
C SER A 174 -14.76 -14.14 -0.62
N TRP A 175 -13.86 -13.44 0.08
CA TRP A 175 -12.43 -13.63 -0.12
C TRP A 175 -11.64 -13.51 1.17
N VAL A 176 -10.47 -14.16 1.18
CA VAL A 176 -9.51 -14.11 2.27
C VAL A 176 -8.11 -13.91 1.68
N LYS A 177 -7.44 -12.85 2.13
CA LYS A 177 -6.03 -12.62 1.82
C LYS A 177 -5.17 -13.63 2.56
N LYS A 178 -4.45 -14.50 1.84
CA LYS A 178 -3.52 -15.48 2.42
C LYS A 178 -2.11 -14.88 2.56
N SER A 179 -1.71 -14.03 1.62
CA SER A 179 -0.47 -13.25 1.67
C SER A 179 -0.59 -11.99 0.80
N SER A 180 0.49 -11.20 0.69
CA SER A 180 0.55 -10.08 -0.27
C SER A 180 0.39 -10.51 -1.73
N SER A 181 0.59 -11.79 -2.04
CA SER A 181 0.62 -12.34 -3.41
C SER A 181 -0.41 -13.46 -3.62
N GLU A 182 -1.31 -13.68 -2.66
CA GLU A 182 -2.25 -14.80 -2.72
C GLU A 182 -3.58 -14.50 -2.03
N TYR A 183 -4.67 -14.75 -2.76
CA TYR A 183 -6.04 -14.63 -2.30
C TYR A 183 -6.79 -15.93 -2.56
N SER A 184 -7.66 -16.29 -1.61
CA SER A 184 -8.61 -17.40 -1.73
C SER A 184 -10.00 -16.82 -1.78
N LEU A 185 -10.71 -17.06 -2.88
CA LEU A 185 -12.06 -16.59 -3.13
C LEU A 185 -13.02 -17.78 -3.05
N SER A 186 -14.25 -17.51 -2.61
CA SER A 186 -15.41 -18.39 -2.72
C SER A 186 -16.47 -17.66 -3.53
N ILE A 187 -16.75 -18.17 -4.73
CA ILE A 187 -17.69 -17.58 -5.68
C ILE A 187 -19.02 -18.32 -5.57
N LYS A 188 -20.12 -17.58 -5.55
CA LYS A 188 -21.48 -18.11 -5.65
C LYS A 188 -22.27 -17.39 -6.74
N ASN A 189 -23.28 -18.07 -7.29
CA ASN A 189 -24.09 -17.58 -8.42
C ASN A 189 -23.25 -17.19 -9.65
N ALA A 190 -22.12 -17.86 -9.88
CA ALA A 190 -21.31 -17.63 -11.07
C ALA A 190 -22.10 -17.95 -12.32
N ARG A 191 -21.87 -17.17 -13.38
CA ARG A 191 -22.23 -17.55 -14.74
C ARG A 191 -20.98 -17.70 -15.59
N LYS A 192 -20.93 -18.74 -16.41
CA LYS A 192 -19.85 -18.99 -17.36
C LYS A 192 -19.68 -17.78 -18.28
N GLY A 193 -18.44 -17.33 -18.41
CA GLY A 193 -18.10 -16.16 -19.23
C GLY A 193 -18.25 -14.81 -18.52
N GLU A 194 -18.77 -14.78 -17.29
CA GLU A 194 -18.80 -13.55 -16.50
C GLU A 194 -17.39 -13.10 -16.09
N VAL A 195 -17.18 -11.78 -15.97
CA VAL A 195 -15.90 -11.21 -15.59
C VAL A 195 -15.87 -10.92 -14.09
N LEU A 196 -14.90 -11.55 -13.42
CA LEU A 196 -14.44 -11.23 -12.07
C LEU A 196 -13.33 -10.18 -12.17
N VAL A 197 -13.53 -9.03 -11.52
CA VAL A 197 -12.55 -7.94 -11.47
C VAL A 197 -11.81 -8.00 -10.13
N PHE A 198 -10.52 -7.74 -10.18
CA PHE A 198 -9.63 -7.63 -9.04
C PHE A 198 -9.02 -6.24 -9.02
N SER A 199 -9.38 -5.45 -7.99
CA SER A 199 -9.13 -4.01 -7.92
C SER A 199 -7.66 -3.64 -7.70
N GLU A 200 -6.68 -4.50 -7.99
CA GLU A 200 -5.26 -4.16 -8.03
C GLU A 200 -4.85 -3.66 -9.41
N ASN A 201 -3.78 -2.86 -9.48
CA ASN A 201 -3.20 -2.42 -10.74
C ASN A 201 -2.89 -3.61 -11.65
N PHE A 202 -3.27 -3.49 -12.91
CA PHE A 202 -3.12 -4.55 -13.89
C PHE A 202 -1.67 -5.02 -14.00
N ASP A 203 -1.48 -6.33 -13.86
CA ASP A 203 -0.25 -7.02 -14.20
C ASP A 203 -0.60 -8.40 -14.74
N LYS A 204 -0.11 -8.73 -15.94
CA LYS A 204 -0.31 -10.02 -16.62
C LYS A 204 0.11 -11.24 -15.78
N ASN A 205 0.94 -11.01 -14.77
CA ASN A 205 1.49 -12.03 -13.90
C ASN A 205 0.55 -12.46 -12.76
N TRP A 206 -0.58 -11.79 -12.58
CA TRP A 206 -1.67 -12.31 -11.75
C TRP A 206 -2.38 -13.45 -12.49
N GLU A 207 -2.69 -14.52 -11.78
CA GLU A 207 -3.40 -15.69 -12.33
C GLU A 207 -4.54 -16.12 -11.41
N ALA A 208 -5.64 -16.57 -12.00
CA ALA A 208 -6.74 -17.22 -11.32
C ALA A 208 -6.75 -18.72 -11.66
N SER A 209 -7.00 -19.57 -10.67
CA SER A 209 -7.01 -21.02 -10.86
C SER A 209 -8.00 -21.76 -9.97
N ASN A 210 -8.49 -22.88 -10.48
CA ASN A 210 -9.24 -23.88 -9.72
C ASN A 210 -8.86 -25.28 -10.22
N VAL A 211 -8.27 -26.09 -9.34
CA VAL A 211 -7.77 -27.43 -9.67
C VAL A 211 -8.91 -28.39 -10.04
N LYS A 212 -10.04 -28.36 -9.32
CA LYS A 212 -11.18 -29.27 -9.55
C LYS A 212 -11.83 -29.02 -10.90
N LEU A 213 -11.87 -27.78 -11.34
CA LEU A 213 -12.43 -27.39 -12.64
C LEU A 213 -11.42 -27.43 -13.78
N THR A 214 -10.15 -27.78 -13.51
CA THR A 214 -9.04 -27.68 -14.48
C THR A 214 -8.99 -26.28 -15.11
N TYR A 215 -9.24 -25.25 -14.29
CA TYR A 215 -9.30 -23.86 -14.71
C TYR A 215 -7.99 -23.16 -14.35
N PHE A 216 -7.44 -22.46 -15.33
CA PHE A 216 -6.28 -21.59 -15.20
C PHE A 216 -6.42 -20.42 -16.17
N GLN A 217 -6.20 -19.21 -15.69
CA GLN A 217 -6.22 -18.01 -16.52
C GLN A 217 -5.26 -16.95 -16.01
N GLU A 218 -4.44 -16.39 -16.91
CA GLU A 218 -3.68 -15.18 -16.65
C GLU A 218 -4.60 -13.95 -16.69
N SER A 219 -4.24 -12.93 -15.93
CA SER A 219 -5.03 -11.70 -15.81
C SER A 219 -5.18 -10.98 -17.15
N ILE A 220 -6.39 -10.51 -17.42
CA ILE A 220 -6.73 -9.67 -18.58
C ILE A 220 -7.02 -8.25 -18.07
N PRO A 221 -6.60 -7.19 -18.78
CA PRO A 221 -6.88 -5.83 -18.33
C PRO A 221 -8.38 -5.52 -18.37
N TYR A 222 -8.91 -5.04 -17.25
CA TYR A 222 -10.25 -4.50 -17.13
C TYR A 222 -10.20 -2.97 -17.04
N ASN A 223 -10.91 -2.31 -17.96
CA ASN A 223 -10.90 -0.85 -18.12
C ASN A 223 -9.50 -0.22 -18.17
N LYS A 224 -8.49 -0.98 -18.65
CA LYS A 224 -7.05 -0.62 -18.71
C LYS A 224 -6.32 -0.54 -17.37
N PHE A 225 -7.02 -0.49 -16.23
CA PHE A 225 -6.39 -0.26 -14.93
C PHE A 225 -6.30 -1.51 -14.06
N PHE A 226 -7.28 -2.41 -14.14
CA PHE A 226 -7.45 -3.47 -13.16
C PHE A 226 -7.20 -4.86 -13.74
N ASN A 227 -6.96 -5.81 -12.84
CA ASN A 227 -6.87 -7.22 -13.19
C ASN A 227 -8.27 -7.81 -13.36
N SER A 228 -8.41 -8.81 -14.23
CA SER A 228 -9.68 -9.53 -14.36
C SER A 228 -9.52 -10.94 -14.88
N PHE A 229 -10.54 -11.75 -14.60
CA PHE A 229 -10.60 -13.17 -14.92
C PHE A 229 -12.02 -13.53 -15.39
N ILE A 230 -12.11 -14.36 -16.42
CA ILE A 230 -13.34 -14.90 -16.99
C ILE A 230 -13.70 -16.19 -16.24
N LEU A 231 -14.88 -16.21 -15.64
CA LEU A 231 -15.38 -17.33 -14.85
C LEU A 231 -15.66 -18.58 -15.72
N PRO A 232 -15.14 -19.77 -15.35
CA PRO A 232 -15.17 -20.96 -16.21
C PRO A 232 -16.52 -21.68 -16.31
N ALA A 233 -17.38 -21.57 -15.29
CA ALA A 233 -18.56 -22.39 -15.14
C ALA A 233 -19.68 -21.65 -14.40
N ASP A 234 -20.90 -22.17 -14.50
CA ASP A 234 -22.02 -21.73 -13.69
C ASP A 234 -21.94 -22.32 -12.27
N GLY A 235 -22.50 -21.64 -11.27
CA GLY A 235 -22.70 -22.17 -9.92
C GLY A 235 -21.71 -21.65 -8.88
N GLU A 236 -21.27 -22.52 -7.98
CA GLU A 236 -20.44 -22.16 -6.83
C GLU A 236 -19.12 -22.92 -6.83
N TYR A 237 -18.01 -22.22 -6.65
CA TYR A 237 -16.68 -22.83 -6.56
C TYR A 237 -15.64 -21.86 -5.99
N PRO A 238 -14.56 -22.39 -5.40
CA PRO A 238 -13.45 -21.57 -4.96
C PRO A 238 -12.58 -21.11 -6.14
N ILE A 239 -11.93 -19.95 -6.03
CA ILE A 239 -10.87 -19.53 -6.95
C ILE A 239 -9.65 -19.12 -6.14
N ARG A 240 -8.47 -19.53 -6.58
CA ARG A 240 -7.20 -19.03 -6.07
C ARG A 240 -6.66 -17.96 -7.01
N VAL A 241 -6.40 -16.77 -6.50
CA VAL A 241 -5.73 -15.69 -7.24
C VAL A 241 -4.31 -15.53 -6.71
N TYR A 242 -3.30 -15.65 -7.57
CA TYR A 242 -1.88 -15.69 -7.17
C TYR A 242 -0.98 -14.83 -8.07
N TYR A 243 0.08 -14.26 -7.52
CA TYR A 243 1.09 -13.50 -8.28
C TYR A 243 2.29 -14.39 -8.64
N LYS A 244 2.35 -14.83 -9.89
CA LYS A 244 3.30 -15.84 -10.39
C LYS A 244 4.80 -15.54 -10.13
N PRO A 245 5.30 -14.29 -10.27
CA PRO A 245 6.69 -13.93 -9.99
C PRO A 245 7.14 -14.21 -8.56
N GLN A 246 6.20 -14.33 -7.60
CA GLN A 246 6.52 -14.71 -6.22
C GLN A 246 7.26 -16.06 -6.15
N ASN A 247 7.04 -16.96 -7.12
CA ASN A 247 7.77 -18.22 -7.21
C ASN A 247 9.27 -18.04 -7.49
N LEU A 248 9.64 -17.03 -8.27
CA LEU A 248 11.04 -16.71 -8.55
C LEU A 248 11.72 -16.14 -7.31
N VAL A 249 11.03 -15.27 -6.56
CA VAL A 249 11.52 -14.74 -5.27
C VAL A 249 11.80 -15.89 -4.30
N LYS A 250 10.87 -16.83 -4.15
CA LYS A 250 11.04 -18.02 -3.29
C LYS A 250 12.28 -18.83 -3.69
N LYS A 251 12.49 -19.08 -4.99
CA LYS A 251 13.68 -19.78 -5.49
C LYS A 251 14.96 -18.98 -5.23
N GLY A 252 14.94 -17.67 -5.45
CA GLY A 252 16.07 -16.77 -5.21
C GLY A 252 16.51 -16.78 -3.75
N ILE A 253 15.58 -16.74 -2.81
CA ILE A 253 15.88 -16.83 -1.36
C ILE A 253 16.61 -18.14 -1.03
N ILE A 254 16.16 -19.27 -1.57
CA ILE A 254 16.81 -20.56 -1.36
C ILE A 254 18.26 -20.53 -1.87
N ILE A 255 18.48 -20.01 -3.07
CA ILE A 255 19.82 -19.88 -3.66
C ILE A 255 20.71 -18.97 -2.81
N SER A 256 20.20 -17.83 -2.34
CA SER A 256 20.94 -16.90 -1.47
C SER A 256 21.33 -17.56 -0.15
N LEU A 257 20.42 -18.30 0.49
CA LEU A 257 20.70 -19.02 1.73
C LEU A 257 21.79 -20.09 1.53
N MET A 258 21.75 -20.82 0.42
CA MET A 258 22.81 -21.77 0.07
C MET A 258 24.15 -21.06 -0.13
N GLY A 259 24.17 -19.90 -0.80
CA GLY A 259 25.39 -19.11 -0.99
C GLY A 259 26.00 -18.63 0.33
N VAL A 260 25.17 -18.10 1.25
CA VAL A 260 25.62 -17.68 2.59
C VAL A 260 26.17 -18.87 3.37
N ALA A 261 25.49 -20.03 3.33
CA ALA A 261 25.97 -21.23 4.01
C ALA A 261 27.35 -21.67 3.50
N ILE A 262 27.56 -21.65 2.17
CA ILE A 262 28.86 -21.98 1.56
C ILE A 262 29.96 -21.01 2.02
N ILE A 263 29.68 -19.70 2.03
CA ILE A 263 30.65 -18.69 2.49
C ILE A 263 31.01 -18.94 3.95
N VAL A 264 30.02 -19.18 4.82
CA VAL A 264 30.26 -19.49 6.24
C VAL A 264 31.13 -20.74 6.39
N ILE A 265 30.83 -21.81 5.65
CA ILE A 265 31.63 -23.04 5.66
C ILE A 265 33.08 -22.77 5.25
N ILE A 266 33.30 -22.01 4.17
CA ILE A 266 34.66 -21.65 3.69
C ILE A 266 35.39 -20.80 4.74
N SER A 267 34.72 -19.80 5.33
CA SER A 267 35.30 -18.94 6.36
C SER A 267 35.69 -19.74 7.60
N VAL A 268 34.81 -20.60 8.10
CA VAL A 268 35.09 -21.49 9.25
C VAL A 268 36.25 -22.43 8.93
N TYR A 269 36.25 -23.05 7.76
CA TYR A 269 37.34 -23.91 7.31
C TYR A 269 38.68 -23.16 7.26
N SER A 270 38.68 -21.94 6.73
CA SER A 270 39.88 -21.09 6.65
C SER A 270 40.42 -20.73 8.05
N LEU A 271 39.54 -20.42 9.01
CA LEU A 271 39.91 -20.13 10.39
C LEU A 271 40.51 -21.35 11.09
N ILE A 272 39.93 -22.54 10.90
CA ILE A 272 40.45 -23.81 11.45
C ILE A 272 41.84 -24.08 10.87
N LYS A 273 42.03 -23.90 9.56
CA LYS A 273 43.33 -24.11 8.89
C LYS A 273 44.39 -23.14 9.42
N LEU A 274 44.06 -21.84 9.54
CA LEU A 274 44.98 -20.84 10.10
C LEU A 274 45.38 -21.15 11.56
N ARG A 275 44.43 -21.65 12.37
CA ARG A 275 44.72 -22.05 13.75
C ARG A 275 45.70 -23.24 13.80
N ASN A 276 45.53 -24.21 12.91
CA ASN A 276 46.38 -25.40 12.88
C ASN A 276 47.78 -25.11 12.29
N GLY A 277 47.89 -24.22 11.30
CA GLY A 277 49.18 -23.82 10.69
C GLY A 277 50.05 -22.90 11.55
N ARG A 278 49.52 -22.32 12.65
CA ARG A 278 50.32 -21.56 13.64
C ARG A 278 50.94 -22.44 14.73
N LYS A 279 50.66 -23.75 14.74
CA LYS A 279 51.17 -24.71 15.73
C LYS A 279 52.43 -25.48 15.27
N THR A 280 53.02 -25.08 14.15
CA THR A 280 54.30 -25.55 13.61
C THR A 280 55.25 -24.39 13.50
#